data_AF-A0AAQ4CTV7-F1
#
_entry.id   AF-A0AAQ4CTV7-F1
#
_cell.length_a   1.000
_cell.length_b   1.000
_cell.length_c   1.000
_cell.angle_alpha   90.00
_cell.angle_beta   90.00
_cell.angle_gamma   90.00
#
_symmetry.space_group_name_H-M   'P 1'
#
loop_
_entity.id
_entity.type
_entity.pdbx_description
1 polymer ?
#
loop_
_entity_poly.entity_id
_entity_poly.type
_entity_poly.pdbx_seq_one_letter_code
_entity_poly.pdbx_strand_id
1 'polypeptide(L)'
;MIGCKDLQCVINTLNSLLKKYGISKHVDDIMLEQIRELSIYNNNKVFINVLKYEEIANEAAGESEILSSFLLLLSLYSLVGIEKTREIIQNEYGKESPIFKLYEILF
;
A
#
# COMPACT_ATOMS: atom_id res chain seq x y z
N MET A 1 0.49 -3.71 -13.75
CA MET A 1 0.06 -2.34 -13.38
C MET A 1 -1.16 -2.47 -12.48
N ILE A 2 -1.20 -1.72 -11.37
CA ILE A 2 -2.35 -1.70 -10.46
C ILE A 2 -3.12 -0.42 -10.76
N GLY A 3 -4.11 -0.52 -11.65
CA GLY A 3 -5.00 0.60 -11.97
C GLY A 3 -6.30 0.47 -11.19
N CYS A 4 -6.23 0.46 -9.85
CA CYS A 4 -7.45 0.38 -9.04
C CYS A 4 -8.18 1.72 -9.07
N LYS A 5 -9.43 1.69 -9.54
CA LYS A 5 -10.30 2.89 -9.63
C LYS A 5 -11.00 3.22 -8.30
N ASP A 6 -10.99 2.28 -7.36
CA ASP A 6 -11.61 2.42 -6.05
C ASP A 6 -10.78 1.71 -4.97
N LEU A 7 -11.10 2.02 -3.72
CA LEU A 7 -10.44 1.46 -2.54
C LEU A 7 -10.69 -0.05 -2.40
N GLN A 8 -11.86 -0.54 -2.83
CA GLN A 8 -12.21 -1.95 -2.72
C GLN A 8 -11.29 -2.83 -3.58
N CYS A 9 -10.92 -2.35 -4.77
CA CYS A 9 -9.94 -3.00 -5.62
C CYS A 9 -8.57 -3.12 -4.92
N VAL A 10 -8.14 -2.08 -4.19
CA VAL A 10 -6.89 -2.10 -3.43
C VAL A 10 -6.97 -3.14 -2.30
N ILE A 11 -8.06 -3.13 -1.53
CA ILE A 11 -8.30 -4.09 -0.43
C ILE A 11 -8.34 -5.53 -0.94
N ASN A 12 -9.05 -5.79 -2.05
CA ASN A 12 -9.13 -7.11 -2.64
C ASN A 12 -7.76 -7.59 -3.16
N THR A 13 -7.01 -6.70 -3.81
CA THR A 13 -5.64 -6.97 -4.27
C THR A 13 -4.74 -7.31 -3.09
N LEU A 14 -4.77 -6.49 -2.04
CA LEU A 14 -4.01 -6.68 -0.81
C LEU A 14 -4.32 -8.04 -0.16
N ASN A 15 -5.59 -8.34 0.08
CA ASN A 15 -6.00 -9.61 0.68
C ASN A 15 -5.60 -10.82 -0.18
N SER A 16 -5.68 -10.70 -1.51
CA SER A 16 -5.20 -11.74 -2.42
C SER A 16 -3.69 -11.96 -2.29
N LEU A 17 -2.91 -10.89 -2.18
CA LEU A 17 -1.46 -10.97 -1.94
C LEU A 17 -1.15 -11.61 -0.59
N LEU A 18 -1.78 -11.17 0.50
CA LEU A 18 -1.57 -11.74 1.82
C LEU A 18 -1.82 -13.25 1.80
N LYS A 19 -2.93 -13.69 1.17
CA LYS A 19 -3.26 -15.11 1.01
C LYS A 19 -2.21 -15.86 0.19
N LYS A 20 -1.77 -15.29 -0.94
CA LYS A 20 -0.76 -15.89 -1.83
C LYS A 20 0.58 -16.13 -1.11
N TYR A 21 0.96 -15.23 -0.21
CA TYR A 21 2.19 -15.29 0.58
C TYR A 21 2.03 -15.97 1.95
N GLY A 22 0.87 -16.58 2.23
CA GLY A 22 0.62 -17.32 3.47
C GLY A 22 0.51 -16.46 4.74
N ILE A 23 0.19 -15.16 4.59
CA ILE A 23 0.08 -14.22 5.70
C ILE A 23 -1.33 -14.29 6.29
N SER A 24 -1.43 -14.64 7.56
CA SER A 24 -2.71 -14.89 8.28
C SER A 24 -3.46 -13.62 8.71
N LYS A 25 -3.20 -12.48 8.06
CA LYS A 25 -3.87 -11.20 8.33
C LYS A 25 -4.95 -10.93 7.28
N HIS A 26 -5.97 -10.17 7.65
CA HIS A 26 -7.04 -9.76 6.77
C HIS A 26 -7.32 -8.28 6.93
N VAL A 27 -7.63 -7.61 5.82
CA VAL A 27 -7.89 -6.17 5.80
C VAL A 27 -9.32 -5.95 5.35
N ASP A 28 -10.11 -5.37 6.24
CA ASP A 28 -11.50 -5.02 6.01
C ASP A 28 -11.63 -3.61 5.42
N ASP A 29 -10.72 -2.70 5.80
CA ASP A 29 -10.78 -1.28 5.43
C ASP A 29 -9.41 -0.60 5.44
N ILE A 30 -9.29 0.50 4.69
CA ILE A 30 -8.11 1.38 4.63
C ILE A 30 -8.58 2.81 4.88
N MET A 31 -8.11 3.43 5.96
CA MET A 31 -8.52 4.75 6.40
C MET A 31 -7.36 5.73 6.36
N LEU A 32 -7.64 6.98 6.01
CA LEU A 32 -6.68 8.08 6.14
C LEU A 32 -6.88 8.75 7.49
N GLU A 33 -5.82 8.83 8.29
CA GLU A 33 -5.87 9.41 9.63
C GLU A 33 -4.57 10.13 9.97
N GLN A 34 -4.64 11.09 10.89
CA GLN A 34 -3.45 11.79 11.38
C GLN A 34 -2.71 10.93 12.41
N ILE A 35 -1.77 10.14 11.93
CA ILE A 35 -0.87 9.28 12.73
C ILE A 35 0.59 9.76 12.63
N ARG A 36 1.48 9.25 13.48
CA ARG A 36 2.91 9.64 13.45
C ARG A 36 3.70 8.83 12.42
N GLU A 37 3.37 7.56 12.29
CA GLU A 37 3.94 6.58 11.39
C GLU A 37 3.42 6.76 9.96
N LEU A 38 4.01 6.08 8.96
CA LEU A 38 3.49 6.07 7.59
C LEU A 38 2.17 5.29 7.50
N SER A 39 2.11 4.14 8.17
CA SER A 39 0.88 3.35 8.30
C SER A 39 0.92 2.43 9.52
N ILE A 40 -0.27 2.11 10.04
CA ILE A 40 -0.48 1.19 11.17
C ILE A 40 -1.57 0.19 10.79
N TYR A 41 -1.38 -1.08 11.16
CA TYR A 41 -2.43 -2.09 11.09
C TYR A 41 -3.00 -2.37 12.48
N ASN A 42 -4.31 -2.19 12.66
CA ASN A 42 -5.00 -2.48 13.91
C ASN A 42 -6.45 -2.92 13.64
N ASN A 43 -6.92 -3.95 14.34
CA ASN A 43 -8.29 -4.47 14.24
C ASN A 43 -8.77 -4.66 12.78
N ASN A 44 -7.95 -5.34 11.95
CA ASN A 44 -8.19 -5.58 10.52
C ASN A 44 -8.32 -4.32 9.65
N LYS A 45 -7.93 -3.16 10.16
CA LYS A 45 -7.90 -1.90 9.40
C LYS A 45 -6.47 -1.44 9.23
N VAL A 46 -6.21 -0.82 8.08
CA VAL A 46 -4.96 -0.10 7.83
C VAL A 46 -5.26 1.40 7.96
N PHE A 47 -4.51 2.06 8.82
CA PHE A 47 -4.52 3.51 8.97
C PHE A 47 -3.30 4.06 8.26
N ILE A 48 -3.50 4.95 7.28
CA ILE A 48 -2.44 5.59 6.50
C ILE A 48 -2.38 7.06 6.90
N ASN A 49 -1.15 7.58 7.02
CA ASN A 49 -0.92 8.97 7.34
C ASN A 49 -1.53 9.90 6.29
N VAL A 50 -2.55 10.66 6.68
CA VAL A 50 -3.28 11.56 5.77
C VAL A 50 -2.38 12.64 5.16
N LEU A 51 -1.42 13.18 5.93
CA LEU A 51 -0.52 14.23 5.42
C LEU A 51 0.41 13.69 4.34
N LYS A 52 0.90 12.45 4.51
CA LYS A 52 1.72 11.79 3.48
C LYS A 52 0.92 11.38 2.26
N TYR A 53 -0.33 10.97 2.46
CA TYR A 53 -1.22 10.70 1.34
C TYR A 53 -1.47 11.98 0.52
N GLU A 54 -1.75 13.11 1.15
CA GLU A 54 -1.97 14.40 0.47
C GLU A 54 -0.71 14.89 -0.28
N GLU A 55 0.48 14.74 0.32
CA GLU A 55 1.76 15.05 -0.34
C GLU A 55 1.91 14.27 -1.66
N ILE A 56 1.74 12.95 -1.62
CA ILE A 56 1.82 12.09 -2.82
C ILE A 56 0.69 12.39 -3.80
N ALA A 57 -0.53 12.66 -3.32
CA ALA A 57 -1.66 12.98 -4.20
C ALA A 57 -1.42 14.27 -5.01
N ASN A 58 -0.82 15.27 -4.38
CA ASN A 58 -0.46 16.52 -5.05
C ASN A 58 0.66 16.31 -6.07
N GLU A 59 1.71 15.57 -5.72
CA GLU A 59 2.83 15.25 -6.63
C GLU A 59 2.39 14.40 -7.82
N ALA A 60 1.51 13.44 -7.59
CA ALA A 60 0.94 12.59 -8.61
C ALA A 60 -0.12 13.29 -9.47
N ALA A 61 -0.44 14.57 -9.21
CA ALA A 61 -1.55 15.28 -9.84
C ALA A 61 -2.88 14.48 -9.82
N GLY A 62 -3.09 13.66 -8.79
CA GLY A 62 -4.25 12.78 -8.66
C GLY A 62 -4.26 11.52 -9.53
N GLU A 63 -3.13 11.12 -10.13
CA GLU A 63 -3.04 9.88 -10.92
C GLU A 63 -3.41 8.65 -10.08
N SER A 64 -4.53 8.01 -10.44
CA SER A 64 -5.11 6.90 -9.68
C SER A 64 -4.16 5.70 -9.53
N GLU A 65 -3.27 5.48 -10.51
CA GLU A 65 -2.29 4.40 -10.46
C GLU A 65 -1.24 4.63 -9.35
N ILE A 66 -0.74 5.86 -9.21
CA ILE A 66 0.23 6.21 -8.16
C ILE A 66 -0.44 6.13 -6.80
N LEU A 67 -1.66 6.70 -6.67
CA LEU A 67 -2.42 6.69 -5.42
C LEU A 67 -2.75 5.27 -4.96
N SER A 68 -3.24 4.41 -5.86
CA SER A 68 -3.55 3.01 -5.50
C SER A 68 -2.29 2.19 -5.19
N SER A 69 -1.18 2.45 -5.89
CA SER A 69 0.12 1.84 -5.60
C SER A 69 0.62 2.26 -4.21
N PHE A 70 0.50 3.54 -3.86
CA PHE A 70 0.86 4.06 -2.56
C PHE A 70 0.04 3.42 -1.42
N LEU A 71 -1.29 3.36 -1.58
CA LEU A 71 -2.17 2.73 -0.60
C LEU A 71 -1.83 1.25 -0.39
N LEU A 72 -1.61 0.51 -1.48
CA LEU A 72 -1.23 -0.90 -1.40
C LEU A 72 0.11 -1.09 -0.70
N LEU A 73 1.11 -0.28 -1.07
CA LEU A 73 2.46 -0.33 -0.55
C LEU A 73 2.49 -0.10 0.97
N LEU A 74 1.86 0.98 1.43
CA LEU A 74 1.80 1.29 2.86
C LEU A 74 0.99 0.28 3.64
N SER A 75 -0.06 -0.28 3.02
CA SER A 75 -0.81 -1.37 3.64
C SER A 75 0.05 -2.60 3.86
N LEU A 76 0.77 -3.05 2.82
CA LEU A 76 1.72 -4.17 2.94
C LEU A 76 2.79 -3.89 4.01
N TYR A 77 3.38 -2.70 4.01
CA TYR A 77 4.38 -2.30 5.00
C TYR A 77 3.86 -2.45 6.43
N SER A 78 2.66 -1.94 6.75
CA SER A 78 2.08 -2.08 8.10
C SER A 78 1.78 -3.53 8.51
N LEU A 79 1.59 -4.41 7.52
CA LEU A 79 1.21 -5.80 7.74
C LEU A 79 2.42 -6.71 7.90
N VAL A 80 3.49 -6.48 7.12
CA VAL A 80 4.61 -7.43 7.01
C VAL A 80 5.99 -6.81 7.25
N GLY A 81 6.08 -5.48 7.40
CA GLY A 81 7.34 -4.77 7.56
C GLY A 81 8.08 -4.53 6.24
N ILE A 82 9.20 -3.79 6.31
CA ILE A 82 9.95 -3.27 5.15
C ILE A 82 10.47 -4.41 4.26
N GLU A 83 11.25 -5.33 4.83
CA GLU A 83 11.92 -6.39 4.07
C GLU A 83 10.93 -7.27 3.29
N LYS A 84 9.84 -7.69 3.96
CA LYS A 84 8.85 -8.55 3.32
C LYS A 84 8.01 -7.80 2.30
N THR A 85 7.76 -6.50 2.52
CA THR A 85 7.10 -5.65 1.52
C THR A 85 7.93 -5.56 0.26
N ARG A 86 9.24 -5.30 0.38
CA ARG A 86 10.17 -5.27 -0.75
C ARG A 86 10.12 -6.57 -1.57
N GLU A 87 10.20 -7.71 -0.88
CA GLU A 87 10.14 -9.03 -1.50
C GLU A 87 8.86 -9.22 -2.32
N ILE A 88 7.70 -8.94 -1.70
CA ILE A 88 6.39 -9.09 -2.35
C ILE A 88 6.30 -8.17 -3.57
N ILE A 89 6.64 -6.88 -3.42
CA ILE A 89 6.52 -5.91 -4.51
C ILE A 89 7.45 -6.29 -5.68
N GLN A 90 8.69 -6.68 -5.38
CA GLN A 90 9.63 -7.11 -6.41
C GLN A 90 9.14 -8.34 -7.18
N ASN A 91 8.58 -9.33 -6.47
CA ASN A 91 8.13 -10.58 -7.08
C ASN A 91 6.84 -10.41 -7.90
N GLU A 92 5.91 -9.55 -7.46
CA GLU A 92 4.61 -9.40 -8.12
C GLU A 92 4.61 -8.35 -9.24
N TYR A 93 5.40 -7.30 -9.11
CA TYR A 93 5.36 -6.15 -10.02
C TYR A 93 6.68 -5.90 -10.75
N GLY A 94 7.80 -6.41 -10.23
CA GLY A 94 9.13 -6.19 -10.79
C GLY A 94 9.74 -4.85 -10.38
N LYS A 95 11.07 -4.75 -10.53
CA LYS A 95 11.88 -3.59 -10.08
C LYS A 95 11.59 -2.31 -10.86
N GLU A 96 11.15 -2.42 -12.10
CA GLU A 96 10.84 -1.25 -12.94
C GLU A 96 9.43 -0.69 -12.69
N SER A 97 8.62 -1.34 -11.85
CA SER A 97 7.24 -0.94 -11.62
C SER A 97 7.12 0.36 -10.83
N PRO A 98 6.04 1.14 -11.05
CA PRO A 98 5.78 2.35 -10.27
C PRO A 98 5.74 2.11 -8.77
N ILE A 99 5.13 1.00 -8.33
CA ILE A 99 5.04 0.65 -6.90
C ILE A 99 6.41 0.29 -6.28
N PHE A 100 7.33 -0.29 -7.06
CA PHE A 100 8.70 -0.54 -6.58
C PHE A 100 9.50 0.76 -6.48
N LYS A 101 9.33 1.69 -7.44
CA LYS A 101 9.93 3.02 -7.35
C LYS A 101 9.40 3.83 -6.15
N LEU A 102 8.09 3.73 -5.87
CA LEU A 102 7.50 4.32 -4.66
C LEU A 102 8.09 3.72 -3.38
N TYR A 103 8.34 2.40 -3.36
CA TYR A 103 9.03 1.76 -2.24
C TYR A 103 10.42 2.39 -2.00
N GLU A 104 11.22 2.58 -3.05
CA GLU A 104 12.58 3.16 -2.93
C GLU A 104 12.59 4.63 -2.50
N ILE A 105 11.50 5.36 -2.72
CA ILE A 105 11.37 6.76 -2.27
C ILE A 105 10.98 6.82 -0.79
N LEU A 106 10.18 5.87 -0.31
CA LEU A 106 9.57 5.91 1.02
C LEU A 106 10.38 5.16 2.10
N PHE A 107 11.27 4.25 1.71
CA PHE A 107 12.04 3.38 2.62
C PHE A 107 13.51 3.28 2.19
#